data_AF-A0A4U0PA24-F1
#
_entry.id   AF-A0A4U0PA24-F1
#
_cell.length_a   1.000
_cell.length_b   1.000
_cell.length_c   1.000
_cell.angle_alpha   90.00
_cell.angle_beta   90.00
_cell.angle_gamma   90.00
#
_symmetry.space_group_name_H-M   'P 1'
#
loop_
_entity.id
_entity.type
_entity.pdbx_description
1 polymer ?
#
loop_
_entity_poly.entity_id
_entity_poly.type
_entity_poly.pdbx_seq_one_letter_code
_entity_poly.pdbx_strand_id
1 'polypeptide(L)'
;MKITTLPLDSFNSLAVGARRYFLLQNGDKPVIAPSECPHRGGPLNLGRRKACGAKLVCPWHDNAYPTQSIERGALPAIRRCAEISIVTGNEDIRVWTELLPINQGQGACEDAA
;
A
#
# COMPACT_ATOMS: atom_id res chain seq x y z
N MET A 1 9.86 14.23 14.68
CA MET A 1 9.76 13.70 13.31
C MET A 1 10.94 12.79 13.09
N LYS A 2 10.69 11.63 12.49
CA LYS A 2 11.70 10.60 12.24
C LYS A 2 11.67 10.22 10.76
N ILE A 3 12.84 10.17 10.16
CA ILE A 3 13.03 9.64 8.81
C ILE A 3 13.52 8.21 8.95
N THR A 4 12.94 7.28 8.21
CA THR A 4 13.37 5.88 8.17
C THR A 4 13.52 5.44 6.73
N THR A 5 14.72 4.99 6.36
CA THR A 5 15.06 4.52 5.02
C THR A 5 15.10 3.00 5.02
N LEU A 6 14.42 2.40 4.05
CA LEU A 6 14.25 0.96 3.92
C LEU A 6 14.53 0.51 2.48
N PRO A 7 15.19 -0.64 2.26
CA PRO A 7 15.26 -1.27 0.94
C PRO A 7 13.87 -1.76 0.51
N LEU A 8 13.46 -1.46 -0.72
CA LEU A 8 12.11 -1.75 -1.27
C LEU A 8 11.84 -3.25 -1.45
N ASP A 9 12.88 -4.08 -1.53
CA ASP A 9 12.79 -5.53 -1.66
C ASP A 9 12.74 -6.26 -0.31
N SER A 10 12.98 -5.54 0.79
CA SER A 10 13.11 -6.14 2.12
C SER A 10 11.81 -6.19 2.93
N PHE A 11 10.78 -5.45 2.49
CA PHE A 11 9.50 -5.34 3.18
C PHE A 11 8.35 -5.09 2.21
N ASN A 12 7.14 -5.46 2.62
CA ASN A 12 5.93 -5.02 1.92
C ASN A 12 4.84 -4.51 2.86
N SER A 13 5.08 -4.55 4.16
CA SER A 13 4.13 -4.14 5.19
C SER A 13 4.87 -3.47 6.34
N LEU A 14 4.22 -2.50 6.96
CA LEU A 14 4.76 -1.80 8.12
C LEU A 14 3.65 -1.28 9.04
N ALA A 15 4.03 -1.01 10.28
CA ALA A 15 3.20 -0.35 11.27
C ALA A 15 3.93 0.88 11.82
N VAL A 16 3.20 1.98 11.96
CA VAL A 16 3.65 3.21 12.63
C VAL A 16 2.73 3.41 13.82
N GLY A 17 3.22 3.14 15.03
CA GLY A 17 2.36 3.02 16.21
C GLY A 17 1.28 1.94 16.01
N ALA A 18 0.01 2.32 16.12
CA ALA A 18 -1.12 1.42 15.95
C ALA A 18 -1.59 1.25 14.49
N ARG A 19 -1.11 2.10 13.57
CA ARG A 19 -1.62 2.17 12.19
C ARG A 19 -0.82 1.27 11.27
N ARG A 20 -1.50 0.45 10.47
CA ARG A 20 -0.89 -0.45 9.49
C ARG A 20 -0.88 0.16 8.09
N TYR A 21 0.20 -0.08 7.38
CA TYR A 21 0.42 0.34 6.00
C TYR A 21 1.04 -0.80 5.20
N PHE A 22 0.96 -0.70 3.88
CA PHE A 22 1.55 -1.67 2.97
C PHE A 22 2.13 -0.98 1.75
N LEU A 23 3.14 -1.62 1.16
CA LEU A 23 3.74 -1.23 -0.09
C LEU A 23 2.79 -1.59 -1.23
N LEU A 24 2.15 -0.57 -1.78
CA LEU A 24 1.28 -0.69 -2.94
C LEU A 24 2.08 -0.32 -4.19
N GLN A 25 2.20 -1.27 -5.11
CA GLN A 25 2.84 -1.03 -6.40
C GLN A 25 1.84 -0.36 -7.36
N ASN A 26 2.08 0.91 -7.70
CA ASN A 26 1.26 1.65 -8.68
C ASN A 26 2.12 2.12 -9.86
N GLY A 27 2.22 1.29 -10.90
CA GLY A 27 3.18 1.50 -11.98
C GLY A 27 4.60 1.60 -11.42
N ASP A 28 5.36 2.59 -11.87
CA ASP A 28 6.73 2.86 -11.39
C ASP A 28 6.78 3.63 -10.05
N LYS A 29 5.63 3.95 -9.47
CA LYS A 29 5.54 4.78 -8.25
C LYS A 29 4.98 3.95 -7.09
N PRO A 30 5.83 3.23 -6.33
CA PRO A 30 5.38 2.59 -5.10
C PRO A 30 4.98 3.63 -4.07
N VAL A 31 3.93 3.32 -3.31
CA VAL A 31 3.39 4.16 -2.23
C VAL A 31 3.17 3.32 -0.99
N ILE A 32 3.27 3.96 0.18
CA ILE A 32 3.02 3.33 1.47
C ILE A 32 1.58 3.60 1.90
N ALA A 33 0.66 2.82 1.35
CA ALA A 33 -0.78 3.00 1.48
C ALA A 33 -1.31 2.52 2.85
N PRO A 34 -2.38 3.13 3.39
CA PRO A 34 -3.01 2.64 4.61
C PRO A 34 -3.66 1.28 4.36
N SER A 35 -3.47 0.35 5.30
CA SER A 35 -4.10 -0.97 5.26
C SER A 35 -5.60 -0.90 5.57
N GLU A 36 -6.05 0.08 6.36
CA GLU A 36 -7.45 0.20 6.76
C GLU A 36 -8.35 0.79 5.67
N CYS A 37 -9.39 0.04 5.29
CA CYS A 37 -10.42 0.47 4.37
C CYS A 37 -11.24 1.62 4.97
N PRO A 38 -11.48 2.72 4.22
CA PRO A 38 -12.17 3.91 4.75
C PRO A 38 -13.65 3.68 5.08
N HIS A 39 -14.23 2.52 4.76
CA HIS A 39 -15.59 2.18 5.16
C HIS A 39 -15.67 1.69 6.61
N ARG A 40 -14.98 0.60 6.95
CA ARG A 40 -15.04 -0.04 8.29
C ARG A 40 -13.72 -0.70 8.70
N GLY A 41 -12.58 -0.21 8.21
CA GLY A 41 -11.24 -0.66 8.64
C GLY A 41 -10.74 -1.98 8.04
N GLY A 42 -11.45 -2.57 7.08
CA GLY A 42 -11.04 -3.84 6.46
C GLY A 42 -9.65 -3.80 5.79
N PRO A 43 -8.92 -4.93 5.73
CA PRO A 43 -7.51 -4.97 5.35
C PRO A 43 -7.31 -4.87 3.82
N LEU A 44 -7.12 -3.66 3.31
CA LEU A 44 -6.87 -3.38 1.89
C LEU A 44 -5.64 -4.11 1.35
N ASN A 45 -4.61 -4.32 2.17
CA ASN A 45 -3.41 -5.08 1.79
C ASN A 45 -3.70 -6.55 1.43
N LEU A 46 -4.83 -7.10 1.89
CA LEU A 46 -5.32 -8.44 1.54
C LEU A 46 -6.38 -8.41 0.43
N GLY A 47 -6.64 -7.23 -0.15
CA GLY A 47 -7.60 -7.04 -1.22
C GLY A 47 -7.10 -7.47 -2.59
N ARG A 48 -7.85 -7.05 -3.61
CA ARG A 48 -7.52 -7.28 -5.03
C ARG A 48 -7.55 -5.98 -5.82
N ARG A 49 -6.77 -5.90 -6.88
CA ARG A 49 -6.81 -4.77 -7.83
C ARG A 49 -7.85 -5.04 -8.93
N LYS A 50 -8.51 -3.99 -9.42
CA LYS A 50 -9.40 -4.02 -10.61
C LYS A 50 -9.07 -2.85 -11.52
N ALA A 51 -9.57 -2.91 -12.76
CA ALA A 51 -9.41 -1.86 -13.79
C ALA A 51 -7.94 -1.48 -13.99
N CYS A 52 -7.11 -2.47 -14.31
CA CYS A 52 -5.66 -2.31 -14.50
C CYS A 52 -4.96 -1.59 -13.33
N GLY A 53 -5.47 -1.81 -12.11
CA GLY A 53 -4.92 -1.21 -10.91
C GLY A 53 -5.51 0.15 -10.51
N ALA A 54 -6.45 0.69 -11.28
CA ALA A 54 -7.13 1.96 -10.97
C ALA A 54 -8.07 1.85 -9.76
N LYS A 55 -8.48 0.64 -9.38
CA LYS A 55 -9.31 0.40 -8.19
C LYS A 55 -8.72 -0.66 -7.26
N LEU A 56 -8.86 -0.43 -5.95
CA LEU A 56 -8.61 -1.41 -4.90
C LEU A 56 -9.94 -1.92 -4.35
N VAL A 57 -10.13 -3.22 -4.35
CA VAL A 57 -11.30 -3.90 -3.79
C VAL A 57 -10.94 -4.46 -2.43
N CYS A 58 -11.63 -3.98 -1.40
CA CYS A 58 -11.49 -4.50 -0.04
C CYS A 58 -11.99 -5.96 0.01
N PRO A 59 -11.24 -6.89 0.63
CA PRO A 59 -11.61 -8.31 0.64
C PRO A 59 -12.80 -8.63 1.56
N TRP A 60 -13.30 -7.63 2.30
CA TRP A 60 -14.52 -7.77 3.08
C TRP A 60 -15.74 -7.52 2.19
N HIS A 61 -16.48 -6.43 2.40
CA HIS A 61 -17.73 -6.14 1.68
C HIS A 61 -17.57 -5.76 0.19
N ASP A 62 -16.45 -6.12 -0.46
CA ASP A 62 -16.18 -5.93 -1.89
C ASP A 62 -16.25 -4.48 -2.42
N ASN A 63 -16.25 -3.49 -1.52
CA ASN A 63 -16.19 -2.08 -1.91
C ASN A 63 -14.92 -1.81 -2.73
N ALA A 64 -15.12 -1.20 -3.90
CA ALA A 64 -14.05 -0.80 -4.80
C ALA A 64 -13.77 0.71 -4.69
N TYR A 65 -12.56 1.07 -4.27
CA TYR A 65 -12.11 2.44 -4.15
C TYR A 65 -11.16 2.82 -5.28
N PRO A 66 -11.22 4.04 -5.83
CA PRO A 66 -10.16 4.54 -6.69
C PRO A 66 -8.83 4.46 -5.95
N THR A 67 -7.80 3.88 -6.58
CA THR A 67 -6.46 3.74 -5.99
C THR A 67 -5.92 5.10 -5.54
N GLN A 68 -6.10 6.14 -6.36
CA GLN A 68 -5.74 7.51 -6.03
C GLN A 68 -6.40 8.02 -4.74
N SER A 69 -7.63 7.59 -4.42
CA SER A 69 -8.29 7.97 -3.18
C SER A 69 -7.63 7.34 -1.95
N ILE A 70 -7.11 6.12 -2.08
CA ILE A 70 -6.37 5.43 -1.02
C ILE A 70 -4.99 6.05 -0.83
N GLU A 71 -4.32 6.44 -1.93
CA GLU A 71 -3.01 7.11 -1.91
C GLU A 71 -3.00 8.43 -1.14
N ARG A 72 -4.14 9.14 -1.04
CA ARG A 72 -4.24 10.36 -0.23
C ARG A 72 -3.98 10.13 1.25
N GLY A 73 -4.15 8.90 1.73
CA GLY A 73 -3.83 8.50 3.10
C GLY A 73 -2.45 7.85 3.27
N ALA A 74 -1.64 7.80 2.20
CA ALA A 74 -0.32 7.19 2.25
C ALA A 74 0.65 7.99 3.13
N LEU A 75 1.67 7.31 3.67
CA LEU A 75 2.73 8.00 4.39
C LEU A 75 3.55 8.88 3.43
N PRO A 76 4.01 10.07 3.89
CA PRO A 76 4.96 10.86 3.12
C PRO A 76 6.24 10.06 2.89
N ALA A 77 6.58 9.80 1.62
CA ALA A 77 7.71 8.97 1.26
C ALA A 77 8.44 9.48 0.01
N ILE A 78 9.76 9.31 0.00
CA ILE A 78 10.64 9.62 -1.12
C ILE A 78 11.31 8.31 -1.54
N ARG A 79 11.16 7.95 -2.82
CA ARG A 79 11.88 6.83 -3.42
C ARG A 79 13.19 7.32 -4.03
N ARG A 80 14.29 6.61 -3.76
CA ARG A 80 15.58 6.77 -4.45
C ARG A 80 16.08 5.39 -4.87
N CYS A 81 16.04 5.11 -6.17
CA CYS A 81 16.43 3.81 -6.73
C CYS A 81 15.67 2.64 -6.07
N ALA A 82 16.40 1.80 -5.32
CA ALA A 82 15.90 0.61 -4.61
C ALA A 82 15.55 0.90 -3.14
N GLU A 83 15.59 2.14 -2.69
CA GLU A 83 15.28 2.53 -1.32
C GLU A 83 14.08 3.47 -1.26
N ILE A 84 13.38 3.44 -0.15
CA ILE A 84 12.31 4.38 0.18
C ILE A 84 12.54 4.96 1.57
N SER A 85 12.51 6.29 1.65
CA SER A 85 12.59 7.05 2.89
C SER A 85 11.20 7.51 3.29
N ILE A 86 10.76 7.18 4.49
CA ILE A 86 9.42 7.50 5.01
C ILE A 86 9.58 8.51 6.15
N VAL A 87 8.73 9.54 6.17
CA VAL A 87 8.69 10.54 7.24
C VAL A 87 7.50 10.24 8.16
N THR A 88 7.79 10.08 9.45
CA THR A 88 6.78 9.79 10.50
C THR A 88 6.99 10.71 11.69
N GLY A 89 6.11 10.60 12.70
CA GLY A 89 6.30 11.28 13.98
C GLY A 89 7.44 10.66 14.79
N ASN A 90 7.25 10.45 16.09
CA ASN A 90 8.26 9.83 16.96
C ASN A 90 7.86 8.39 17.35
N GLU A 91 6.84 7.83 16.69
CA GLU A 91 6.37 6.47 16.92
C GLU A 91 7.38 5.42 16.44
N ASP A 92 7.32 4.24 17.05
CA ASP A 92 8.06 3.09 16.58
C ASP A 92 7.53 2.60 15.23
N ILE A 93 8.47 2.24 14.35
CA ILE A 93 8.19 1.63 13.07
C ILE A 93 8.56 0.16 13.15
N ARG A 94 7.60 -0.70 12.81
CA ARG A 94 7.83 -2.14 12.60
C ARG A 94 7.63 -2.46 11.14
N VAL A 95 8.55 -3.19 10.54
CA VAL A 95 8.49 -3.61 9.13
C VAL A 95 8.52 -5.12 9.07
N TRP A 96 7.82 -5.69 8.10
CA TRP A 96 7.85 -7.13 7.85
C TRP A 96 7.47 -7.42 6.40
N THR A 97 7.65 -8.68 6.03
CA THR A 97 7.20 -9.23 4.75
C THR A 97 6.10 -10.25 5.04
N GLU A 98 4.95 -10.06 4.41
CA GLU A 98 3.84 -11.02 4.46
C GLU A 98 3.35 -11.35 3.05
N LEU A 99 2.58 -12.42 2.89
CA LEU A 99 1.98 -12.74 1.61
C LEU A 99 0.84 -11.74 1.32
N LEU A 100 1.02 -10.89 0.32
CA LEU A 100 0.02 -9.88 -0.06
C LEU A 100 -0.65 -10.25 -1.41
N PRO A 101 -1.88 -10.80 -1.40
CA PRO A 101 -2.61 -11.14 -2.62
C PRO A 101 -2.80 -9.94 -3.57
N ILE A 102 -2.90 -8.73 -3.01
CA ILE A 102 -3.09 -7.49 -3.77
C ILE A 102 -1.95 -7.19 -4.77
N ASN A 103 -0.75 -7.73 -4.52
CA ASN A 103 0.42 -7.57 -5.36
C ASN A 103 0.69 -8.81 -6.24
N GLN A 104 -0.16 -9.84 -6.17
CA GLN A 104 -0.06 -11.02 -7.01
C GLN A 104 -0.95 -10.88 -8.24
N GLY A 105 -0.42 -11.20 -9.43
CA GLY A 105 -1.18 -11.15 -10.67
C GLY A 105 -1.25 -9.77 -11.33
N GLN A 106 -0.09 -9.18 -11.66
CA GLN A 106 0.03 -8.15 -12.70
C GLN A 106 -0.21 -8.79 -14.08
N GLY A 107 -1.39 -9.39 -14.29
CA GLY A 107 -1.82 -9.87 -15.59
C GLY A 107 -2.09 -8.68 -16.50
N ALA A 108 -1.71 -8.80 -17.77
CA ALA A 108 -1.89 -7.79 -18.80
C ALA A 108 -3.27 -7.12 -18.71
N CYS A 109 -3.27 -5.81 -18.93
CA CYS A 109 -4.48 -5.01 -19.00
C CYS A 109 -5.31 -5.51 -20.20
N GLU A 110 -6.24 -6.43 -19.96
CA GLU A 110 -7.38 -6.63 -20.85
C GLU A 110 -8.48 -5.71 -20.33
N ASP A 111 -8.62 -4.60 -21.03
CA ASP A 111 -9.67 -3.62 -20.81
C ASP A 111 -11.04 -4.30 -20.95
N ALA A 112 -11.79 -4.35 -19.86
CA ALA A 112 -13.21 -4.64 -19.93
C ALA A 112 -13.95 -3.34 -20.30
N ALA A 113 -14.07 -3.12 -21.62
CA ALA A 113 -15.15 -2.45 -22.38
C ALA A 113 -14.59 -1.64 -23.54
#